data_AF-A0A914HST6-F1
#
_entry.id   AF-A0A914HST6-F1
#
_cell.length_a   1.000
_cell.length_b   1.000
_cell.length_c   1.000
_cell.angle_alpha   90.00
_cell.angle_beta   90.00
_cell.angle_gamma   90.00
#
_symmetry.space_group_name_H-M   'P 1'
#
loop_
_entity.id
_entity.type
_entity.pdbx_description
1 polymer ?
#
loop_
_entity_poly.entity_id
_entity_poly.type
_entity_poly.pdbx_seq_one_letter_code
_entity_poly.pdbx_strand_id
1 'polypeptide(L)'
;MEPPVVSHFEPFQCLRGITYATLLLSSSYFGTLFFLMPLMPFAFLWPAVFRQIADFLIGFWLVLPSSLMELLFGVQIHVQGDKVDKNRPALLIMNHRTRLDWLFFWNALWRMDPWLLITGKISPKSMLMFIPGAGWAMATNAFLFLERNFASDQTRIDKIISYYSRFERKYQLLLFPEGTDKCPIATERSQKFAEKNGLVQYKYLLHPRTLGFVHLLHKMRKEKYVDFVYDVTVAYGGRIIQSEMDLILRGLTPGHVYFLVKKISISSLPDKDEQLEKWLMEKWAEKEKTLHNFYASGEFSSPNANSDRDHQQNTLQKIGLSSRARLLQMVVLAVWLALTTIWAFIFFGVLSSKIRWLIALFTAVYFVGLQLYYEKTLHNFYASGEFSSPNANSDRDHQQNTLQKIGLSSRARLLQMVVLAVWLALTTIWAFIFFGVLSSKIRWLIALFTAVYFVGLQLYYGGFELFLAQLAAARPTDESAKQKQSHRKKKQ
;
A
#
# COMPACT_ATOMS: atom_id res chain seq x y z
N MET A 1 -26.55 -21.53 -7.45
CA MET A 1 -26.79 -20.08 -7.69
C MET A 1 -25.83 -19.26 -6.82
N GLU A 2 -25.55 -18.00 -7.17
CA GLU A 2 -24.76 -17.11 -6.29
C GLU A 2 -25.49 -16.93 -4.94
N PRO A 3 -24.79 -17.04 -3.80
CA PRO A 3 -25.42 -16.91 -2.50
C PRO A 3 -25.96 -15.49 -2.26
N PRO A 4 -27.00 -15.34 -1.41
CA PRO A 4 -27.58 -14.04 -1.13
C PRO A 4 -26.60 -13.13 -0.38
N VAL A 5 -26.75 -11.83 -0.60
CA VAL A 5 -26.12 -10.80 0.25
C VAL A 5 -26.90 -10.74 1.55
N VAL A 6 -26.21 -10.88 2.68
CA VAL A 6 -26.83 -10.87 4.01
C VAL A 6 -26.41 -9.65 4.81
N SER A 7 -27.35 -9.15 5.60
CA SER A 7 -27.21 -7.86 6.27
C SER A 7 -27.96 -7.82 7.62
N HIS A 8 -28.34 -8.96 8.19
CA HIS A 8 -29.10 -9.04 9.44
C HIS A 8 -28.20 -8.82 10.67
N PHE A 9 -28.80 -8.46 11.81
CA PHE A 9 -28.09 -8.22 13.06
C PHE A 9 -28.35 -9.38 14.04
N GLU A 10 -27.28 -9.89 14.65
CA GLU A 10 -27.33 -10.91 15.70
C GLU A 10 -26.40 -10.49 16.86
N PRO A 11 -26.91 -10.36 18.11
CA PRO A 11 -26.11 -9.82 19.22
C PRO A 11 -24.79 -10.56 19.48
N PHE A 12 -24.80 -11.88 19.45
CA PHE A 12 -23.58 -12.68 19.67
C PHE A 12 -22.57 -12.53 18.52
N GLN A 13 -23.05 -12.41 17.28
CA GLN A 13 -22.17 -12.20 16.13
C GLN A 13 -21.56 -10.80 16.19
N CYS A 14 -22.34 -9.78 16.55
CA CYS A 14 -21.86 -8.41 16.77
C CYS A 14 -20.66 -8.37 17.73
N LEU A 15 -20.67 -9.15 18.82
CA LEU A 15 -19.53 -9.22 19.74
C LEU A 15 -18.24 -9.71 19.04
N ARG A 16 -18.32 -10.70 18.13
CA ARG A 16 -17.17 -11.15 17.32
C ARG A 16 -16.69 -10.04 16.40
N GLY A 17 -17.61 -9.31 15.76
CA GLY A 17 -17.32 -8.14 14.92
C GLY A 17 -16.59 -7.02 15.66
N ILE A 18 -17.10 -6.64 16.83
CA ILE A 18 -16.49 -5.63 17.71
C ILE A 18 -15.13 -6.10 18.22
N THR A 19 -15.01 -7.38 18.62
CA THR A 19 -13.74 -7.97 19.05
C THR A 19 -12.70 -7.90 17.93
N TYR A 20 -13.07 -8.31 16.72
CA TYR A 20 -12.21 -8.22 15.54
C TYR A 20 -11.75 -6.79 15.28
N ALA A 21 -12.68 -5.83 15.24
CA ALA A 21 -12.37 -4.43 14.99
C ALA A 21 -11.46 -3.85 16.07
N THR A 22 -11.71 -4.18 17.33
CA THR A 22 -10.90 -3.72 18.47
C THR A 22 -9.48 -4.23 18.33
N LEU A 23 -9.29 -5.53 18.08
CA LEU A 23 -7.96 -6.13 17.89
C LEU A 23 -7.25 -5.57 16.67
N LEU A 24 -7.95 -5.41 15.54
CA LEU A 24 -7.39 -4.85 14.30
C LEU A 24 -6.93 -3.41 14.50
N LEU A 25 -7.82 -2.54 14.98
CA LEU A 25 -7.54 -1.11 15.09
C LEU A 25 -6.50 -0.84 16.18
N SER A 26 -6.62 -1.46 17.37
CA SER A 26 -5.64 -1.26 18.44
C SER A 26 -4.25 -1.76 18.07
N SER A 27 -4.13 -2.96 17.47
CA SER A 27 -2.84 -3.49 17.05
C SER A 27 -2.22 -2.65 15.93
N SER A 28 -3.01 -2.16 14.97
CA SER A 28 -2.49 -1.26 13.91
C SER A 28 -2.02 0.09 14.47
N TYR A 29 -2.76 0.63 15.44
CA TYR A 29 -2.47 1.91 16.07
C TYR A 29 -1.18 1.83 16.89
N PHE A 30 -1.08 0.87 17.82
CA PHE A 30 0.14 0.65 18.61
C PHE A 30 1.30 0.17 17.74
N GLY A 31 1.02 -0.64 16.73
CA GLY A 31 1.95 -1.02 15.65
C GLY A 31 2.63 0.19 15.03
N THR A 32 1.83 1.16 14.62
CA THR A 32 2.33 2.38 14.01
C THR A 32 3.05 3.28 15.01
N LEU A 33 2.50 3.41 16.22
CA LEU A 33 3.00 4.31 17.25
C LEU A 33 4.37 3.88 17.80
N PHE A 34 4.52 2.60 18.12
CA PHE A 34 5.67 2.08 18.85
C PHE A 34 6.68 1.34 17.97
N PHE A 35 6.31 0.96 16.74
CA PHE A 35 7.24 0.29 15.83
C PHE A 35 7.55 1.14 14.59
N LEU A 36 6.54 1.63 13.86
CA LEU A 36 6.81 2.40 12.62
C LEU A 36 7.32 3.81 12.90
N MET A 37 6.70 4.55 13.82
CA MET A 37 7.09 5.94 14.11
C MET A 37 8.56 6.06 14.56
N PRO A 38 9.08 5.23 15.49
CA PRO A 38 10.51 5.30 15.86
C PRO A 38 11.47 4.96 14.71
N LEU A 39 10.99 4.25 13.68
CA LEU A 39 11.78 3.90 12.50
C LEU A 39 11.79 4.99 11.42
N MET A 40 10.94 6.01 11.52
CA MET A 40 10.85 7.06 10.50
C MET A 40 12.17 7.80 10.22
N PRO A 41 13.07 8.07 11.19
CA PRO A 41 14.38 8.63 10.88
C PRO A 41 15.19 7.76 9.90
N PHE A 42 15.05 6.42 9.95
CA PHE A 42 15.71 5.51 9.02
C PHE A 42 15.17 5.67 7.59
N ALA A 43 13.93 6.14 7.39
CA ALA A 43 13.40 6.41 6.06
C ALA A 43 14.22 7.48 5.31
N PHE A 44 14.83 8.41 6.05
CA PHE A 44 15.68 9.48 5.50
C PHE A 44 17.16 9.08 5.46
N LEU A 45 17.65 8.42 6.53
CA LEU A 45 19.06 8.06 6.67
C LEU A 45 19.45 6.82 5.86
N TRP A 46 18.59 5.80 5.86
CA TRP A 46 18.80 4.52 5.19
C TRP A 46 17.50 3.98 4.55
N PRO A 47 17.04 4.61 3.46
CA PRO A 47 15.72 4.31 2.87
C PRO A 47 15.52 2.84 2.51
N ALA A 48 16.58 2.15 2.04
CA ALA A 48 16.51 0.74 1.67
C ALA A 48 16.31 -0.19 2.89
N VAL A 49 17.01 0.09 3.98
CA VAL A 49 16.88 -0.67 5.24
C VAL A 49 15.50 -0.40 5.84
N PHE A 50 15.07 0.86 5.88
CA PHE A 50 13.73 1.22 6.31
C PHE A 50 12.65 0.48 5.50
N ARG A 51 12.77 0.46 4.16
CA ARG A 51 11.82 -0.25 3.30
C ARG A 51 11.72 -1.72 3.64
N GLN A 52 12.85 -2.40 3.84
CA GLN A 52 12.87 -3.82 4.22
C GLN A 52 12.23 -4.07 5.58
N ILE A 53 12.56 -3.27 6.59
CA ILE A 53 12.01 -3.40 7.94
C ILE A 53 10.50 -3.10 7.93
N ALA A 54 10.08 -2.04 7.26
CA ALA A 54 8.67 -1.66 7.18
C ALA A 54 7.84 -2.71 6.40
N ASP A 55 8.35 -3.24 5.29
CA ASP A 55 7.71 -4.37 4.59
C ASP A 55 7.54 -5.58 5.52
N PHE A 56 8.60 -5.93 6.27
CA PHE A 56 8.58 -7.06 7.18
C PHE A 56 7.59 -6.85 8.33
N LEU A 57 7.66 -5.72 9.03
CA LEU A 57 6.78 -5.42 10.17
C LEU A 57 5.31 -5.39 9.74
N ILE A 58 5.01 -4.77 8.61
CA ILE A 58 3.64 -4.66 8.12
C ILE A 58 3.15 -6.01 7.62
N GLY A 59 3.93 -6.74 6.83
CA GLY A 59 3.55 -8.08 6.39
C GLY A 59 3.38 -9.07 7.53
N PHE A 60 4.22 -8.97 8.56
CA PHE A 60 4.07 -9.71 9.81
C PHE A 60 2.80 -9.33 10.55
N TRP A 61 2.42 -8.04 10.54
CA TRP A 61 1.16 -7.57 11.09
C TRP A 61 -0.07 -8.06 10.30
N LEU A 62 0.01 -8.15 8.96
CA LEU A 62 -1.09 -8.63 8.11
C LEU A 62 -1.51 -10.07 8.39
N VAL A 63 -0.67 -10.86 9.06
CA VAL A 63 -1.04 -12.19 9.57
C VAL A 63 -2.16 -12.10 10.60
N LEU A 64 -2.19 -11.07 11.46
CA LEU A 64 -3.23 -10.92 12.50
C LEU A 64 -4.66 -10.80 11.92
N PRO A 65 -4.99 -9.83 11.04
CA PRO A 65 -6.32 -9.74 10.45
C PRO A 65 -6.70 -11.02 9.70
N SER A 66 -5.76 -11.59 8.95
CA SER A 66 -5.96 -12.83 8.20
C SER A 66 -6.34 -13.98 9.13
N SER A 67 -5.54 -14.19 10.19
CA SER A 67 -5.76 -15.26 11.17
C SER A 67 -7.09 -15.13 11.90
N LEU A 68 -7.50 -13.91 12.24
CA LEU A 68 -8.78 -13.68 12.91
C LEU A 68 -9.97 -14.04 12.00
N MET A 69 -9.89 -13.88 10.67
CA MET A 69 -10.95 -14.35 9.77
C MET A 69 -11.19 -15.86 9.93
N GLU A 70 -10.13 -16.65 10.05
CA GLU A 70 -10.27 -18.10 10.17
C GLU A 70 -10.59 -18.53 11.62
N LEU A 71 -9.87 -17.99 12.59
CA LEU A 71 -9.93 -18.46 13.98
C LEU A 71 -11.08 -17.84 14.77
N LEU A 72 -11.34 -16.53 14.59
CA LEU A 72 -12.44 -15.85 15.28
C LEU A 72 -13.75 -16.06 14.54
N PHE A 73 -13.75 -16.07 13.19
CA PHE A 73 -14.98 -16.18 12.39
C PHE A 73 -15.27 -17.56 11.80
N GLY A 74 -14.29 -18.45 11.71
CA GLY A 74 -14.47 -19.77 11.09
C GLY A 74 -14.53 -19.73 9.56
N VAL A 75 -14.03 -18.66 8.92
CA VAL A 75 -14.05 -18.52 7.46
C VAL A 75 -13.17 -19.60 6.83
N GLN A 76 -13.71 -20.33 5.86
CA GLN A 76 -12.95 -21.35 5.13
C GLN A 76 -12.44 -20.80 3.81
N ILE A 77 -11.12 -20.75 3.67
CA ILE A 77 -10.44 -20.24 2.46
C ILE A 77 -9.93 -21.40 1.62
N HIS A 78 -10.42 -21.46 0.39
CA HIS A 78 -10.11 -22.49 -0.61
C HIS A 78 -9.33 -21.85 -1.75
N VAL A 79 -8.18 -22.41 -2.09
CA VAL A 79 -7.30 -21.89 -3.15
C VAL A 79 -7.01 -23.01 -4.14
N GLN A 80 -7.21 -22.73 -5.43
CA GLN A 80 -6.95 -23.64 -6.54
C GLN A 80 -6.14 -22.97 -7.64
N GLY A 81 -5.34 -23.77 -8.36
CA GLY A 81 -4.53 -23.32 -9.50
C GLY A 81 -3.09 -23.00 -9.12
N ASP A 82 -2.53 -21.95 -9.72
CA ASP A 82 -1.11 -21.61 -9.61
C ASP A 82 -0.75 -20.89 -8.30
N LYS A 83 0.50 -21.09 -7.84
CA LYS A 83 1.07 -20.30 -6.75
C LYS A 83 1.67 -18.99 -7.26
N VAL A 84 1.42 -17.91 -6.54
CA VAL A 84 2.08 -16.63 -6.77
C VAL A 84 3.55 -16.72 -6.35
N ASP A 85 4.46 -16.31 -7.24
CA ASP A 85 5.90 -16.36 -6.97
C ASP A 85 6.35 -15.07 -6.28
N LYS A 86 6.71 -15.20 -4.99
CA LYS A 86 7.19 -14.08 -4.17
C LYS A 86 8.51 -13.45 -4.65
N ASN A 87 9.31 -14.19 -5.42
CA ASN A 87 10.64 -13.76 -5.84
C ASN A 87 10.61 -13.03 -7.19
N ARG A 88 9.42 -12.87 -7.80
CA ARG A 88 9.26 -12.25 -9.12
C ARG A 88 8.28 -11.09 -9.06
N PRO A 89 8.57 -9.96 -9.72
CA PRO A 89 7.64 -8.85 -9.76
C PRO A 89 6.42 -9.25 -10.61
N ALA A 90 5.22 -9.01 -10.11
CA ALA A 90 4.01 -9.46 -10.78
C ALA A 90 2.84 -8.50 -10.57
N LEU A 91 1.93 -8.50 -11.54
CA LEU A 91 0.64 -7.83 -11.47
C LEU A 91 -0.44 -8.89 -11.21
N LEU A 92 -1.28 -8.70 -10.20
CA LEU A 92 -2.42 -9.57 -9.91
C LEU A 92 -3.68 -8.82 -10.28
N ILE A 93 -4.52 -9.41 -11.13
CA ILE A 93 -5.82 -8.87 -11.51
C ILE A 93 -6.91 -9.74 -10.91
N MET A 94 -7.81 -9.12 -10.14
CA MET A 94 -8.87 -9.84 -9.43
C MET A 94 -10.24 -9.18 -9.68
N ASN A 95 -11.29 -9.99 -9.79
CA ASN A 95 -12.66 -9.46 -9.77
C ASN A 95 -13.00 -8.90 -8.38
N HIS A 96 -13.87 -7.89 -8.33
CA HIS A 96 -14.17 -7.17 -7.08
C HIS A 96 -15.62 -7.37 -6.66
N ARG A 97 -15.91 -8.49 -5.98
CA ARG A 97 -17.26 -8.82 -5.55
C ARG A 97 -17.69 -8.05 -4.30
N THR A 98 -16.79 -7.83 -3.34
CA THR A 98 -17.10 -7.19 -2.04
C THR A 98 -16.01 -6.22 -1.64
N ARG A 99 -16.29 -5.26 -0.75
CA ARG A 99 -15.25 -4.35 -0.23
C ARG A 99 -14.15 -5.04 0.56
N LEU A 100 -14.37 -6.30 0.97
CA LEU A 100 -13.48 -7.07 1.84
C LEU A 100 -12.65 -8.11 1.07
N ASP A 101 -12.72 -8.16 -0.26
CA ASP A 101 -12.02 -9.18 -1.06
C ASP A 101 -10.51 -9.21 -0.78
N TRP A 102 -9.88 -8.04 -0.58
CA TRP A 102 -8.46 -7.93 -0.26
C TRP A 102 -8.10 -8.60 1.08
N LEU A 103 -9.00 -8.55 2.07
CA LEU A 103 -8.80 -9.14 3.39
C LEU A 103 -8.80 -10.67 3.31
N PHE A 104 -9.74 -11.23 2.54
CA PHE A 104 -9.76 -12.67 2.29
C PHE A 104 -8.60 -13.12 1.42
N PHE A 105 -8.16 -12.28 0.48
CA PHE A 105 -7.05 -12.60 -0.41
C PHE A 105 -5.71 -12.73 0.33
N TRP A 106 -5.49 -11.99 1.42
CA TRP A 106 -4.31 -12.22 2.28
C TRP A 106 -4.25 -13.65 2.84
N ASN A 107 -5.39 -14.25 3.18
CA ASN A 107 -5.44 -15.64 3.61
C ASN A 107 -5.08 -16.62 2.47
N ALA A 108 -5.42 -16.28 1.23
CA ALA A 108 -5.01 -17.04 0.05
C ALA A 108 -3.50 -16.93 -0.20
N LEU A 109 -2.95 -15.72 -0.12
CA LEU A 109 -1.51 -15.48 -0.23
C LEU A 109 -0.72 -16.25 0.84
N TRP A 110 -1.18 -16.22 2.10
CA TRP A 110 -0.56 -16.97 3.21
C TRP A 110 -0.46 -18.47 2.94
N ARG A 111 -1.49 -19.06 2.32
CA ARG A 111 -1.51 -20.49 1.94
C ARG A 111 -0.53 -20.81 0.81
N MET A 112 -0.35 -19.88 -0.13
CA MET A 112 0.62 -20.04 -1.22
C MET A 112 2.05 -19.95 -0.71
N ASP A 113 2.36 -18.85 0.00
CA ASP A 113 3.63 -18.58 0.67
C ASP A 113 3.45 -17.42 1.68
N PRO A 114 3.74 -17.64 2.98
CA PRO A 114 3.70 -16.60 4.03
C PRO A 114 4.40 -15.28 3.69
N TRP A 115 5.50 -15.32 2.93
CA TRP A 115 6.24 -14.13 2.54
C TRP A 115 5.47 -13.22 1.57
N LEU A 116 4.44 -13.72 0.90
CA LEU A 116 3.58 -12.90 0.03
C LEU A 116 2.81 -11.83 0.82
N LEU A 117 2.66 -11.95 2.14
CA LEU A 117 2.12 -10.86 2.95
C LEU A 117 3.13 -9.71 3.15
N ILE A 118 4.43 -9.97 3.00
CA ILE A 118 5.50 -8.98 3.11
C ILE A 118 5.72 -8.29 1.76
N THR A 119 5.67 -9.04 0.66
CA THR A 119 5.90 -8.53 -0.70
C THR A 119 4.63 -8.15 -1.46
N GLY A 120 3.46 -8.59 -1.00
CA GLY A 120 2.18 -8.22 -1.58
C GLY A 120 1.86 -6.75 -1.36
N LYS A 121 1.43 -6.07 -2.42
CA LYS A 121 0.98 -4.68 -2.39
C LYS A 121 -0.45 -4.63 -2.95
N ILE A 122 -1.32 -3.83 -2.35
CA ILE A 122 -2.68 -3.62 -2.85
C ILE A 122 -2.83 -2.20 -3.40
N SER A 123 -3.88 -1.97 -4.18
CA SER A 123 -4.23 -0.65 -4.74
C SER A 123 -5.48 -0.01 -4.07
N PRO A 124 -5.39 0.42 -2.79
CA PRO A 124 -6.52 0.94 -2.03
C PRO A 124 -6.98 2.32 -2.53
N LYS A 125 -8.19 2.72 -2.11
CA LYS A 125 -8.67 4.08 -2.33
C LYS A 125 -7.83 5.08 -1.51
N SER A 126 -7.46 6.21 -2.11
CA SER A 126 -6.56 7.22 -1.51
C SER A 126 -6.97 7.64 -0.10
N MET A 127 -8.26 7.92 0.11
CA MET A 127 -8.79 8.32 1.43
C MET A 127 -8.48 7.35 2.58
N LEU A 128 -8.20 6.07 2.31
CA LEU A 128 -7.86 5.09 3.34
C LEU A 128 -6.50 5.34 3.99
N MET A 129 -5.63 6.16 3.38
CA MET A 129 -4.34 6.51 3.97
C MET A 129 -4.50 7.32 5.27
N PHE A 130 -5.59 8.07 5.42
CA PHE A 130 -5.82 8.94 6.57
C PHE A 130 -6.36 8.19 7.81
N ILE A 131 -6.68 6.89 7.69
CA ILE A 131 -7.13 6.08 8.83
C ILE A 131 -5.96 5.94 9.84
N PRO A 132 -6.13 6.37 11.10
CA PRO A 132 -5.08 6.24 12.12
C PRO A 132 -4.65 4.78 12.33
N GLY A 133 -3.34 4.56 12.45
CA GLY A 133 -2.76 3.22 12.52
C GLY A 133 -2.71 2.56 11.14
N ALA A 134 -3.79 1.87 10.74
CA ALA A 134 -3.81 1.06 9.53
C ALA A 134 -3.50 1.86 8.24
N GLY A 135 -4.10 3.04 8.05
CA GLY A 135 -3.86 3.90 6.89
C GLY A 135 -2.43 4.44 6.83
N TRP A 136 -1.92 4.89 7.98
CA TRP A 136 -0.54 5.35 8.15
C TRP A 136 0.48 4.24 7.85
N ALA A 137 0.23 3.03 8.35
CA ALA A 137 1.04 1.85 8.07
C ALA A 137 1.00 1.53 6.57
N MET A 138 -0.17 1.47 5.94
CA MET A 138 -0.28 1.20 4.49
C MET A 138 0.43 2.25 3.62
N ALA A 139 0.33 3.54 3.98
CA ALA A 139 1.09 4.62 3.33
C ALA A 139 2.60 4.41 3.47
N THR A 140 3.05 4.07 4.68
CA THR A 140 4.44 3.73 4.97
C THR A 140 4.88 2.45 4.26
N ASN A 141 3.95 1.54 3.94
CA ASN A 141 4.24 0.31 3.20
C ASN A 141 4.42 0.53 1.69
N ALA A 142 4.33 1.78 1.22
CA ALA A 142 4.33 2.12 -0.20
C ALA A 142 3.23 1.38 -0.99
N PHE A 143 2.01 1.26 -0.44
CA PHE A 143 0.86 0.78 -1.22
C PHE A 143 0.46 1.79 -2.31
N LEU A 144 -0.18 1.32 -3.38
CA LEU A 144 -0.63 2.18 -4.49
C LEU A 144 -2.00 2.79 -4.19
N PHE A 145 -2.02 3.93 -3.53
CA PHE A 145 -3.25 4.69 -3.28
C PHE A 145 -3.76 5.36 -4.55
N LEU A 146 -5.03 5.11 -4.88
CA LEU A 146 -5.69 5.61 -6.11
C LEU A 146 -6.92 6.46 -5.78
N GLU A 147 -7.09 7.57 -6.49
CA GLU A 147 -8.25 8.48 -6.39
C GLU A 147 -9.46 8.03 -7.22
N ARG A 148 -9.28 7.01 -8.08
CA ARG A 148 -10.29 6.59 -9.07
C ARG A 148 -10.51 7.63 -10.17
N ASN A 149 -9.46 8.41 -10.44
CA ASN A 149 -9.38 9.37 -11.54
C ASN A 149 -8.09 9.12 -12.30
N PHE A 150 -8.19 8.73 -13.57
CA PHE A 150 -7.03 8.33 -14.36
C PHE A 150 -5.99 9.45 -14.50
N ALA A 151 -6.42 10.71 -14.69
CA ALA A 151 -5.50 11.83 -14.91
C ALA A 151 -4.58 12.06 -13.70
N SER A 152 -5.09 11.93 -12.48
CA SER A 152 -4.27 12.06 -11.26
C SER A 152 -3.53 10.75 -10.91
N ASP A 153 -4.15 9.60 -11.19
CA ASP A 153 -3.60 8.29 -10.83
C ASP A 153 -2.47 7.81 -11.75
N GLN A 154 -2.43 8.24 -13.02
CA GLN A 154 -1.42 7.86 -14.00
C GLN A 154 0.01 8.09 -13.47
N THR A 155 0.24 9.26 -12.88
CA THR A 155 1.58 9.58 -12.37
C THR A 155 1.86 8.95 -11.01
N ARG A 156 0.83 8.70 -10.18
CA ARG A 156 1.01 7.91 -8.95
C ARG A 156 1.50 6.51 -9.29
N ILE A 157 0.91 5.90 -10.32
CA ILE A 157 1.36 4.64 -10.90
C ILE A 157 2.81 4.77 -11.37
N ASP A 158 3.15 5.81 -12.13
CA ASP A 158 4.51 5.96 -12.64
C ASP A 158 5.56 6.07 -11.53
N LYS A 159 5.30 6.90 -10.52
CA LYS A 159 6.20 7.08 -9.39
C LYS A 159 6.36 5.81 -8.58
N ILE A 160 5.26 5.11 -8.28
CA ILE A 160 5.34 3.91 -7.44
C ILE A 160 6.05 2.76 -8.15
N ILE A 161 5.82 2.56 -9.46
CA ILE A 161 6.47 1.49 -10.21
C ILE A 161 7.96 1.79 -10.39
N SER A 162 8.32 3.05 -10.67
CA SER A 162 9.73 3.46 -10.71
C SER A 162 10.41 3.27 -9.35
N TYR A 163 9.70 3.58 -8.26
CA TYR A 163 10.16 3.33 -6.89
C TYR A 163 10.40 1.84 -6.64
N TYR A 164 9.44 0.98 -6.97
CA TYR A 164 9.57 -0.46 -6.79
C TYR A 164 10.76 -1.03 -7.57
N SER A 165 10.91 -0.63 -8.84
CA SER A 165 12.02 -1.07 -9.69
C SER A 165 13.37 -0.65 -9.11
N ARG A 166 13.52 0.63 -8.72
CA ARG A 166 14.76 1.19 -8.17
C ARG A 166 15.21 0.55 -6.86
N PHE A 167 14.27 0.15 -6.01
CA PHE A 167 14.60 -0.53 -4.75
C PHE A 167 14.88 -2.02 -4.92
N GLU A 168 14.78 -2.55 -6.15
CA GLU A 168 15.03 -3.94 -6.53
C GLU A 168 14.23 -4.98 -5.73
N ARG A 169 13.16 -4.54 -5.06
CA ARG A 169 12.23 -5.41 -4.34
C ARG A 169 11.31 -6.07 -5.36
N LYS A 170 10.91 -7.32 -5.14
CA LYS A 170 10.05 -8.06 -6.10
C LYS A 170 8.65 -8.13 -5.53
N TYR A 171 7.84 -7.11 -5.83
CA TYR A 171 6.49 -6.97 -5.30
C TYR A 171 5.41 -7.57 -6.21
N GLN A 172 4.34 -8.04 -5.58
CA GLN A 172 3.15 -8.59 -6.21
C GLN A 172 2.01 -7.58 -6.01
N LEU A 173 1.71 -6.78 -7.04
CA LEU A 173 0.75 -5.68 -6.96
C LEU A 173 -0.66 -6.13 -7.37
N LEU A 174 -1.61 -6.11 -6.45
CA LEU A 174 -3.03 -6.39 -6.70
C LEU A 174 -3.74 -5.15 -7.26
N LEU A 175 -4.40 -5.34 -8.39
CA LEU A 175 -5.31 -4.41 -9.04
C LEU A 175 -6.70 -5.06 -9.16
N PHE A 176 -7.73 -4.24 -8.97
CA PHE A 176 -9.12 -4.58 -9.30
C PHE A 176 -9.55 -3.79 -10.55
N PRO A 177 -9.46 -4.35 -11.76
CA PRO A 177 -9.78 -3.62 -12.98
C PRO A 177 -11.21 -3.09 -13.05
N GLU A 178 -12.18 -3.68 -12.34
CA GLU A 178 -13.55 -3.16 -12.22
C GLU A 178 -13.59 -1.74 -11.60
N GLY A 179 -12.58 -1.38 -10.81
CA GLY A 179 -12.42 -0.06 -10.18
C GLY A 179 -13.36 0.22 -9.00
N THR A 180 -14.35 -0.65 -8.76
CA THR A 180 -15.31 -0.59 -7.65
C THR A 180 -15.82 -1.99 -7.34
N ASP A 181 -16.31 -2.22 -6.12
CA ASP A 181 -16.98 -3.46 -5.76
C ASP A 181 -18.35 -3.58 -6.44
N LYS A 182 -18.76 -4.80 -6.74
CA LYS A 182 -20.09 -5.10 -7.29
C LYS A 182 -21.17 -4.86 -6.24
N CYS A 183 -21.87 -3.76 -6.40
CA CYS A 183 -23.10 -3.42 -5.67
C CYS A 183 -24.23 -3.10 -6.68
N PRO A 184 -25.50 -2.94 -6.25
CA PRO A 184 -26.62 -2.66 -7.16
C PRO A 184 -26.36 -1.46 -8.09
N ILE A 185 -25.89 -0.34 -7.52
CA ILE A 185 -25.60 0.89 -8.26
C ILE A 185 -24.47 0.68 -9.29
N ALA A 186 -23.40 -0.01 -8.89
CA ALA A 186 -22.28 -0.29 -9.79
C ALA A 186 -22.69 -1.26 -10.92
N THR A 187 -23.54 -2.23 -10.61
CA THR A 187 -24.09 -3.19 -11.58
C THR A 187 -24.94 -2.48 -12.62
N GLU A 188 -25.85 -1.60 -12.21
CA GLU A 188 -26.68 -0.82 -13.13
C GLU A 188 -25.82 0.05 -14.06
N ARG A 189 -24.79 0.72 -13.51
CA ARG A 189 -23.84 1.52 -14.31
C ARG A 189 -23.08 0.65 -15.31
N SER A 190 -22.64 -0.54 -14.90
CA SER A 190 -21.95 -1.49 -15.77
C SER A 190 -22.87 -2.05 -16.87
N GLN A 191 -24.15 -2.25 -16.58
CA GLN A 191 -25.16 -2.69 -17.56
C GLN A 191 -25.41 -1.61 -18.61
N LYS A 192 -25.63 -0.36 -18.18
CA LYS A 192 -25.76 0.79 -19.10
C LYS A 192 -24.53 0.98 -19.99
N PHE A 193 -23.33 0.78 -19.43
CA PHE A 193 -22.10 0.78 -20.21
C PHE A 193 -22.07 -0.36 -21.24
N ALA A 194 -22.48 -1.57 -20.85
CA ALA A 194 -22.52 -2.71 -21.76
C ALA A 194 -23.51 -2.48 -22.91
N GLU A 195 -24.73 -2.03 -22.62
CA GLU A 195 -25.76 -1.71 -23.61
C GLU A 195 -25.28 -0.65 -24.62
N LYS A 196 -24.70 0.45 -24.12
CA LYS A 196 -24.20 1.54 -24.98
C LYS A 196 -23.09 1.08 -25.93
N ASN A 197 -22.28 0.11 -25.53
CA ASN A 197 -21.13 -0.37 -26.31
C ASN A 197 -21.40 -1.71 -27.01
N GLY A 198 -22.63 -2.23 -26.98
CA GLY A 198 -22.99 -3.52 -27.58
C GLY A 198 -22.28 -4.72 -26.94
N LEU A 199 -21.91 -4.62 -25.66
CA LEU A 199 -21.24 -5.69 -24.92
C LEU A 199 -22.25 -6.60 -24.21
N VAL A 200 -21.84 -7.84 -23.96
CA VAL A 200 -22.63 -8.81 -23.18
C VAL A 200 -22.83 -8.29 -21.75
N GLN A 201 -24.03 -8.47 -21.21
CA GLN A 201 -24.30 -8.17 -19.81
C GLN A 201 -23.78 -9.29 -18.90
N TYR A 202 -22.88 -8.95 -17.99
CA TYR A 202 -22.39 -9.87 -16.98
C TYR A 202 -23.34 -9.94 -15.78
N LYS A 203 -23.55 -11.15 -15.28
CA LYS A 203 -24.36 -11.43 -14.10
C LYS A 203 -23.52 -11.31 -12.83
N TYR A 204 -22.34 -11.94 -12.79
CA TYR A 204 -21.51 -12.04 -11.58
C TYR A 204 -20.43 -10.97 -11.47
N LEU A 205 -20.06 -10.34 -12.57
CA LEU A 205 -19.00 -9.33 -12.65
C LEU A 205 -19.50 -7.93 -13.01
N LEU A 206 -18.62 -6.94 -12.87
CA LEU A 206 -18.68 -5.68 -13.61
C LEU A 206 -17.70 -5.72 -14.78
N HIS A 207 -17.94 -4.93 -15.82
CA HIS A 207 -16.98 -4.75 -16.91
C HIS A 207 -15.70 -4.06 -16.41
N PRO A 208 -14.50 -4.51 -16.82
CA PRO A 208 -13.26 -3.92 -16.35
C PRO A 208 -13.00 -2.55 -17.01
N ARG A 209 -12.34 -1.67 -16.29
CA ARG A 209 -11.79 -0.42 -16.81
C ARG A 209 -10.37 -0.67 -17.30
N THR A 210 -10.15 -0.52 -18.60
CA THR A 210 -8.93 -0.94 -19.28
C THR A 210 -7.77 0.06 -19.12
N LEU A 211 -8.05 1.36 -19.21
CA LEU A 211 -7.03 2.43 -19.22
C LEU A 211 -5.98 2.32 -18.10
N GLY A 212 -6.44 2.12 -16.85
CA GLY A 212 -5.55 2.01 -15.69
C GLY A 212 -4.69 0.75 -15.71
N PHE A 213 -5.24 -0.37 -16.20
CA PHE A 213 -4.50 -1.62 -16.37
C PHE A 213 -3.43 -1.49 -17.46
N VAL A 214 -3.81 -0.95 -18.63
CA VAL A 214 -2.90 -0.75 -19.77
C VAL A 214 -1.73 0.13 -19.36
N HIS A 215 -2.00 1.33 -18.81
CA HIS A 215 -0.95 2.24 -18.36
C HIS A 215 -0.01 1.61 -17.32
N LEU A 216 -0.58 0.94 -16.31
CA LEU A 216 0.19 0.26 -15.27
C LEU A 216 1.11 -0.82 -15.86
N LEU A 217 0.59 -1.67 -16.75
CA LEU A 217 1.36 -2.75 -17.36
C LEU A 217 2.48 -2.20 -18.26
N HIS A 218 2.21 -1.18 -19.07
CA HIS A 218 3.23 -0.52 -19.89
C HIS A 218 4.33 0.09 -19.04
N LYS A 219 3.98 0.77 -17.96
CA LYS A 219 4.96 1.32 -17.04
C LYS A 219 5.81 0.22 -16.40
N MET A 220 5.20 -0.87 -15.96
CA MET A 220 5.94 -2.03 -15.43
C MET A 220 6.88 -2.65 -16.48
N ARG A 221 6.44 -2.81 -17.74
CA ARG A 221 7.29 -3.28 -18.85
C ARG A 221 8.47 -2.33 -19.12
N LYS A 222 8.20 -1.03 -19.17
CA LYS A 222 9.22 0.02 -19.38
C LYS A 222 10.32 -0.04 -18.31
N GLU A 223 9.94 -0.25 -17.06
CA GLU A 223 10.87 -0.38 -15.92
C GLU A 223 11.49 -1.78 -15.79
N LYS A 224 11.20 -2.71 -16.73
CA LYS A 224 11.59 -4.14 -16.67
C LYS A 224 11.21 -4.79 -15.33
N TYR A 225 10.03 -4.43 -14.84
CA TYR A 225 9.53 -4.73 -13.50
C TYR A 225 8.22 -5.53 -13.53
N VAL A 226 8.12 -6.53 -14.40
CA VAL A 226 7.01 -7.49 -14.40
C VAL A 226 7.42 -8.74 -15.15
N ASP A 227 7.28 -9.90 -14.49
CA ASP A 227 7.54 -11.20 -15.11
C ASP A 227 6.22 -11.93 -15.43
N PHE A 228 5.19 -11.72 -14.60
CA PHE A 228 3.92 -12.44 -14.70
C PHE A 228 2.71 -11.54 -14.42
N VAL A 229 1.60 -11.87 -15.07
CA VAL A 229 0.26 -11.44 -14.67
C VAL A 229 -0.47 -12.64 -14.06
N TYR A 230 -0.96 -12.50 -12.83
CA TYR A 230 -1.80 -13.52 -12.20
C TYR A 230 -3.26 -13.13 -12.31
N ASP A 231 -4.01 -13.96 -13.01
CA ASP A 231 -5.45 -13.82 -13.15
C ASP A 231 -6.15 -14.54 -11.99
N VAL A 232 -6.75 -13.78 -11.08
CA VAL A 232 -7.36 -14.30 -9.84
C VAL A 232 -8.87 -14.15 -9.89
N THR A 233 -9.60 -15.25 -9.73
CA THR A 233 -11.05 -15.25 -9.64
C THR A 233 -11.48 -15.57 -8.21
N VAL A 234 -12.22 -14.66 -7.57
CA VAL A 234 -12.81 -14.87 -6.25
C VAL A 234 -14.31 -15.18 -6.36
N ALA A 235 -14.76 -16.19 -5.62
CA ALA A 235 -16.16 -16.57 -5.48
C ALA A 235 -16.50 -16.85 -4.01
N TYR A 236 -17.78 -16.75 -3.67
CA TYR A 236 -18.26 -16.87 -2.29
C TYR A 236 -19.25 -18.03 -2.13
N GLY A 237 -19.14 -18.77 -1.03
CA GLY A 237 -20.06 -19.85 -0.68
C GLY A 237 -20.87 -19.56 0.58
N GLY A 238 -22.13 -20.00 0.57
CA GLY A 238 -23.07 -19.84 1.68
C GLY A 238 -23.72 -18.46 1.74
N ARG A 239 -22.93 -17.40 1.94
CA ARG A 239 -23.43 -16.02 2.08
C ARG A 239 -22.39 -14.99 1.64
N ILE A 240 -22.86 -13.83 1.16
CA ILE A 240 -22.01 -12.68 0.78
C ILE A 240 -22.19 -11.56 1.80
N ILE A 241 -21.09 -10.95 2.22
CA ILE A 241 -21.08 -9.70 2.98
C ILE A 241 -20.61 -8.57 2.07
N GLN A 242 -21.25 -7.41 2.11
CA GLN A 242 -20.92 -6.35 1.15
C GLN A 242 -19.81 -5.43 1.67
N SER A 243 -19.82 -5.15 2.98
CA SER A 243 -19.07 -4.04 3.56
C SER A 243 -18.40 -4.36 4.90
N GLU A 244 -17.45 -3.50 5.28
CA GLU A 244 -16.80 -3.48 6.60
C GLU A 244 -17.82 -3.35 7.74
N MET A 245 -18.96 -2.68 7.51
CA MET A 245 -20.01 -2.54 8.51
C MET A 245 -20.71 -3.87 8.80
N ASP A 246 -20.89 -4.72 7.78
CA ASP A 246 -21.45 -6.06 7.98
C ASP A 246 -20.48 -6.93 8.81
N LEU A 247 -19.18 -6.77 8.59
CA LEU A 247 -18.15 -7.45 9.39
C LEU A 247 -18.09 -6.93 10.83
N ILE A 248 -17.99 -5.62 11.01
CA ILE A 248 -17.66 -5.00 12.31
C ILE A 248 -18.90 -4.87 13.20
N LEU A 249 -20.00 -4.30 12.69
CA LEU A 249 -21.18 -4.00 13.49
C LEU A 249 -22.15 -5.19 13.59
N ARG A 250 -22.06 -6.14 12.65
CA ARG A 250 -22.97 -7.30 12.59
C ARG A 250 -22.24 -8.62 12.81
N GLY A 251 -20.91 -8.64 12.75
CA GLY A 251 -20.12 -9.86 12.92
C GLY A 251 -20.29 -10.88 11.81
N LEU A 252 -20.77 -10.45 10.65
CA LEU A 252 -21.04 -11.32 9.52
C LEU A 252 -19.75 -11.56 8.72
N THR A 253 -19.55 -12.82 8.33
CA THR A 253 -18.48 -13.26 7.45
C THR A 253 -18.99 -14.25 6.42
N PRO A 254 -18.37 -14.34 5.23
CA PRO A 254 -18.66 -15.45 4.33
C PRO A 254 -18.30 -16.77 5.00
N GLY A 255 -19.08 -17.82 4.75
CA GLY A 255 -18.72 -19.16 5.26
C GLY A 255 -17.50 -19.70 4.52
N HIS A 256 -17.52 -19.57 3.19
CA HIS A 256 -16.47 -20.06 2.31
C HIS A 256 -16.06 -18.97 1.31
N VAL A 257 -14.76 -18.84 1.07
CA VAL A 257 -14.21 -17.99 0.01
C VAL A 257 -13.29 -18.84 -0.85
N TYR A 258 -13.53 -18.82 -2.16
CA TYR A 258 -12.83 -19.62 -3.15
C TYR A 258 -12.01 -18.73 -4.06
N PHE A 259 -10.75 -19.09 -4.26
CA PHE A 259 -9.83 -18.41 -5.17
C PHE A 259 -9.33 -19.39 -6.23
N LEU A 260 -9.51 -19.02 -7.50
CA LEU A 260 -8.85 -19.66 -8.63
C LEU A 260 -7.76 -18.73 -9.16
N VAL A 261 -6.51 -19.21 -9.21
CA VAL A 261 -5.36 -18.43 -9.68
C VAL A 261 -4.79 -19.06 -10.94
N LYS A 262 -4.62 -18.24 -11.99
CA LYS A 262 -3.97 -18.65 -13.24
C LYS A 262 -2.76 -17.75 -13.50
N LYS A 263 -1.59 -18.36 -13.71
CA LYS A 263 -0.33 -17.67 -13.99
C LYS A 263 -0.18 -17.44 -15.49
N ILE A 264 0.09 -16.20 -15.88
CA ILE A 264 0.25 -15.81 -17.29
C ILE A 264 1.61 -15.12 -17.46
N SER A 265 2.41 -15.61 -18.41
CA SER A 265 3.72 -15.01 -18.71
C SER A 265 3.54 -13.61 -19.31
N ILE A 266 4.36 -12.64 -18.90
CA ILE A 266 4.33 -11.31 -19.52
C ILE A 266 4.61 -11.37 -21.03
N SER A 267 5.43 -12.33 -21.46
CA SER A 267 5.81 -12.56 -22.85
C SER A 267 4.65 -13.04 -23.74
N SER A 268 3.55 -13.53 -23.15
CA SER A 268 2.37 -13.95 -23.91
C SER A 268 1.32 -12.86 -24.06
N LEU A 269 1.49 -11.71 -23.38
CA LEU A 269 0.56 -10.59 -23.49
C LEU A 269 0.93 -9.69 -24.69
N PRO A 270 -0.06 -9.13 -25.42
CA PRO A 270 0.21 -8.23 -26.53
C PRO A 270 0.88 -6.94 -26.06
N ASP A 271 1.55 -6.24 -26.99
CA ASP A 271 2.25 -4.98 -26.72
C ASP A 271 1.47 -3.72 -27.07
N LYS A 272 0.42 -3.80 -27.88
CA LYS A 272 -0.39 -2.63 -28.27
C LYS A 272 -1.54 -2.41 -27.29
N ASP A 273 -1.83 -1.16 -26.96
CA ASP A 273 -2.89 -0.73 -26.06
C ASP A 273 -4.23 -1.42 -26.39
N GLU A 274 -4.74 -1.24 -27.61
CA GLU A 274 -6.02 -1.81 -28.08
C GLU A 274 -6.10 -3.34 -27.90
N GLN A 275 -4.98 -4.04 -28.10
CA GLN A 275 -4.92 -5.49 -27.96
C GLN A 275 -4.89 -5.90 -26.49
N LEU A 276 -4.25 -5.14 -25.62
CA LEU A 276 -4.29 -5.34 -24.16
C LEU A 276 -5.67 -5.06 -23.59
N GLU A 277 -6.35 -4.03 -24.07
CA GLU A 277 -7.74 -3.75 -23.70
C GLU A 277 -8.64 -4.93 -24.06
N LYS A 278 -8.55 -5.40 -25.30
CA LYS A 278 -9.30 -6.58 -25.76
C LYS A 278 -8.97 -7.82 -24.95
N TRP A 279 -7.68 -8.07 -24.68
CA TRP A 279 -7.23 -9.19 -23.85
C TRP A 279 -7.85 -9.14 -22.44
N LEU A 280 -7.90 -7.97 -21.82
CA LEU A 280 -8.50 -7.81 -20.49
C LEU A 280 -10.01 -8.08 -20.52
N MET A 281 -10.71 -7.57 -21.55
CA MET A 281 -12.14 -7.81 -21.74
C MET A 281 -12.43 -9.31 -21.95
N GLU A 282 -11.62 -10.00 -22.75
CA GLU A 282 -11.72 -11.46 -22.96
C GLU A 282 -11.50 -12.22 -21.66
N LYS A 283 -10.52 -11.83 -20.84
CA LYS A 283 -10.31 -12.43 -19.52
C LYS A 283 -11.51 -12.25 -18.59
N TRP A 284 -12.16 -11.10 -18.62
CA TRP A 284 -13.41 -10.90 -17.85
C TRP A 284 -14.56 -11.76 -18.36
N ALA A 285 -14.70 -11.95 -19.67
CA ALA A 285 -15.69 -12.86 -20.24
C ALA A 285 -15.43 -14.32 -19.81
N GLU A 286 -14.17 -14.77 -19.81
CA GLU A 286 -13.76 -16.09 -19.30
C GLU A 286 -14.08 -16.24 -17.80
N LYS A 287 -13.82 -15.19 -16.99
CA LYS A 287 -14.16 -15.19 -15.56
C LYS A 287 -15.67 -15.28 -15.33
N GLU A 288 -16.48 -14.57 -16.10
CA GLU A 288 -17.93 -14.62 -15.98
C GLU A 288 -18.44 -16.06 -16.20
N LYS A 289 -17.95 -16.74 -17.26
CA LYS A 289 -18.25 -18.16 -17.50
C LYS A 289 -17.76 -19.06 -16.38
N THR A 290 -16.56 -18.79 -15.85
CA THR A 290 -15.99 -19.55 -14.72
C THR A 290 -16.85 -19.42 -13.46
N LEU A 291 -17.32 -18.21 -13.13
CA LEU A 291 -18.21 -17.96 -12.01
C LEU A 291 -19.58 -18.59 -12.22
N HIS A 292 -20.11 -18.55 -13.44
CA HIS A 292 -21.35 -19.24 -13.78
C HIS A 292 -21.26 -20.74 -13.48
N ASN A 293 -20.20 -21.40 -13.96
CA ASN A 293 -19.98 -22.83 -13.73
C ASN A 293 -19.75 -23.13 -12.24
N PHE A 294 -18.97 -22.28 -11.55
CA PHE A 294 -18.75 -22.41 -10.11
C PHE A 294 -20.06 -22.35 -9.33
N TYR A 295 -20.92 -21.36 -9.60
CA TYR A 295 -22.20 -21.24 -8.90
C TYR A 295 -23.23 -22.29 -9.31
N ALA A 296 -23.03 -23.00 -10.41
CA ALA A 296 -23.85 -24.15 -10.81
C ALA A 296 -23.39 -25.46 -10.14
N SER A 297 -22.07 -25.68 -10.02
CA SER A 297 -21.48 -26.96 -9.58
C SER A 297 -20.96 -26.96 -8.14
N GLY A 298 -20.60 -25.80 -7.58
CA GLY A 298 -19.98 -25.65 -6.26
C GLY A 298 -18.45 -25.77 -6.24
N GLU A 299 -17.80 -26.11 -7.36
CA GLU A 299 -16.33 -26.23 -7.45
C GLU A 299 -15.77 -25.56 -8.72
N PHE A 300 -14.51 -25.11 -8.68
CA PHE A 300 -13.82 -24.71 -9.90
C PHE A 300 -13.40 -25.97 -10.67
N SER A 301 -13.99 -26.16 -11.85
CA SER A 301 -13.66 -27.25 -12.77
C SER A 301 -12.59 -26.85 -13.78
N SER A 302 -11.75 -27.80 -14.19
CA SER A 302 -10.84 -27.59 -15.32
C SER A 302 -11.63 -27.59 -16.64
N PRO A 303 -11.33 -26.70 -17.61
CA PRO A 303 -12.02 -26.64 -18.91
C PRO A 303 -11.96 -27.94 -19.72
N ASN A 304 -11.03 -28.86 -19.42
CA ASN A 304 -10.78 -30.08 -20.17
C ASN A 304 -11.37 -31.36 -19.53
N ALA A 305 -12.33 -31.25 -18.61
CA ALA A 305 -12.95 -32.42 -17.95
C ALA A 305 -13.99 -33.17 -18.82
N ASN A 306 -13.89 -33.09 -20.15
CA ASN A 306 -14.78 -33.80 -21.07
C ASN A 306 -14.15 -35.14 -21.52
N SER A 307 -13.87 -36.04 -20.56
CA SER A 307 -13.84 -37.49 -20.82
C SER A 307 -13.89 -38.25 -19.49
N ASP A 308 -14.74 -39.29 -19.39
CA ASP A 308 -14.89 -40.16 -18.22
C ASP A 308 -13.61 -40.97 -17.86
N ARG A 309 -12.51 -40.78 -18.61
CA ARG A 309 -11.21 -41.44 -18.37
C ARG A 309 -10.16 -40.53 -17.73
N ASP A 310 -10.38 -39.22 -17.64
CA ASP A 310 -9.40 -38.24 -17.13
C ASP A 310 -9.67 -37.74 -15.69
N HIS A 311 -10.66 -38.31 -15.00
CA HIS A 311 -11.10 -37.84 -13.69
C HIS A 311 -10.01 -37.85 -12.60
N GLN A 312 -8.91 -38.58 -12.81
CA GLN A 312 -7.82 -38.69 -11.85
C GLN A 312 -6.62 -37.75 -12.12
N GLN A 313 -6.58 -37.08 -13.28
CA GLN A 313 -5.39 -36.30 -13.71
C GLN A 313 -5.66 -34.79 -13.90
N ASN A 314 -6.92 -34.35 -13.99
CA ASN A 314 -7.31 -32.96 -14.28
C ASN A 314 -7.89 -32.18 -13.08
N THR A 315 -7.55 -32.54 -11.84
CA THR A 315 -7.95 -31.73 -10.67
C THR A 315 -7.03 -30.53 -10.52
N LEU A 316 -7.58 -29.31 -10.64
CA LEU A 316 -6.84 -28.08 -10.31
C LEU A 316 -6.16 -28.23 -8.95
N GLN A 317 -4.87 -27.93 -8.87
CA GLN A 317 -4.09 -28.11 -7.65
C GLN A 317 -4.75 -27.34 -6.49
N LYS A 318 -5.27 -28.07 -5.50
CA LYS A 318 -5.79 -27.49 -4.25
C LYS A 318 -4.60 -27.11 -3.38
N ILE A 319 -4.49 -25.82 -3.02
CA ILE A 319 -3.42 -25.29 -2.18
C ILE A 319 -3.93 -25.22 -0.74
N GLY A 320 -3.56 -26.23 0.06
CA GLY A 320 -3.91 -26.32 1.48
C GLY A 320 -2.98 -25.53 2.39
N LEU A 321 -3.47 -25.19 3.58
CA LEU A 321 -2.65 -24.58 4.63
C LEU A 321 -1.75 -25.63 5.29
N SER A 322 -0.43 -25.53 5.10
CA SER A 322 0.52 -26.46 5.71
C SER A 322 0.52 -26.36 7.26
N SER A 323 0.83 -27.45 7.95
CA SER A 323 0.91 -27.47 9.42
C SER A 323 1.92 -26.45 9.97
N ARG A 324 3.04 -26.25 9.26
CA ARG A 324 4.05 -25.24 9.60
C ARG A 324 3.49 -23.82 9.46
N ALA A 325 2.79 -23.52 8.36
CA ALA A 325 2.15 -22.22 8.17
C ALA A 325 1.04 -21.97 9.20
N ARG A 326 0.29 -23.00 9.59
CA ARG A 326 -0.72 -22.91 10.66
C ARG A 326 -0.08 -22.64 12.02
N LEU A 327 1.00 -23.34 12.37
CA LEU A 327 1.74 -23.07 13.61
C LEU A 327 2.29 -21.65 13.63
N LEU A 328 2.91 -21.21 12.52
CA LEU A 328 3.42 -19.84 12.40
C LEU A 328 2.27 -18.82 12.55
N GLN A 329 1.13 -19.06 11.91
CA GLN A 329 -0.06 -18.21 12.02
C GLN A 329 -0.50 -18.03 13.48
N MET A 330 -0.56 -19.11 14.26
CA MET A 330 -0.91 -19.07 15.69
C MET A 330 0.15 -18.34 16.53
N VAL A 331 1.44 -18.58 16.28
CA VAL A 331 2.53 -17.91 16.98
C VAL A 331 2.51 -16.40 16.71
N VAL A 332 2.39 -15.99 15.44
CA VAL A 332 2.36 -14.58 15.05
C VAL A 332 1.13 -13.89 15.65
N LEU A 333 -0.03 -14.54 15.63
CA LEU A 333 -1.22 -14.02 16.29
C LEU A 333 -0.98 -13.82 17.80
N ALA A 334 -0.45 -14.82 18.49
CA ALA A 334 -0.15 -14.73 19.93
C ALA A 334 0.84 -13.60 20.25
N VAL A 335 1.89 -13.44 19.43
CA VAL A 335 2.87 -12.36 19.55
C VAL A 335 2.18 -10.99 19.42
N TRP A 336 1.36 -10.79 18.39
CA TRP A 336 0.68 -9.50 18.20
C TRP A 336 -0.35 -9.21 19.30
N LEU A 337 -1.08 -10.22 19.78
CA LEU A 337 -1.98 -10.06 20.91
C LEU A 337 -1.20 -9.63 22.16
N ALA A 338 -0.10 -10.32 22.48
CA ALA A 338 0.75 -9.98 23.62
C ALA A 338 1.34 -8.56 23.50
N LEU A 339 1.91 -8.22 22.34
CA LEU A 339 2.48 -6.89 22.08
C LEU A 339 1.42 -5.80 22.19
N THR A 340 0.23 -6.03 21.64
CA THR A 340 -0.88 -5.07 21.70
C THR A 340 -1.30 -4.85 23.16
N THR A 341 -1.44 -5.92 23.95
CA THR A 341 -1.77 -5.83 25.37
C THR A 341 -0.69 -5.11 26.18
N ILE A 342 0.59 -5.44 25.96
CA ILE A 342 1.73 -4.80 26.64
C ILE A 342 1.75 -3.30 26.33
N TRP A 343 1.65 -2.92 25.05
CA TRP A 343 1.68 -1.51 24.66
C TRP A 343 0.44 -0.75 25.10
N ALA A 344 -0.74 -1.39 25.12
CA ALA A 344 -1.95 -0.81 25.70
C ALA A 344 -1.77 -0.56 27.21
N PHE A 345 -1.22 -1.53 27.95
CA PHE A 345 -0.93 -1.39 29.37
C PHE A 345 0.07 -0.25 29.64
N ILE A 346 1.17 -0.20 28.87
CA ILE A 346 2.15 0.90 28.99
C ILE A 346 1.48 2.23 28.68
N PHE A 347 0.74 2.32 27.57
CA PHE A 347 0.13 3.57 27.13
C PHE A 347 -0.88 4.08 28.14
N PHE A 348 -1.85 3.26 28.56
CA PHE A 348 -2.93 3.69 29.45
C PHE A 348 -2.58 3.64 30.95
N GLY A 349 -1.79 2.67 31.37
CA GLY A 349 -1.46 2.41 32.77
C GLY A 349 -0.18 3.09 33.27
N VAL A 350 0.85 3.20 32.45
CA VAL A 350 2.17 3.73 32.87
C VAL A 350 2.35 5.19 32.46
N LEU A 351 2.05 5.54 31.22
CA LEU A 351 2.26 6.91 30.74
C LEU A 351 1.24 7.87 31.36
N SER A 352 1.69 9.04 31.82
CA SER A 352 0.77 10.08 32.28
C SER A 352 -0.17 10.53 31.16
N SER A 353 -1.36 11.02 31.52
CA SER A 353 -2.34 11.53 30.55
C SER A 353 -1.75 12.58 29.60
N LYS A 354 -0.88 13.45 30.10
CA LYS A 354 -0.19 14.48 29.32
C LYS A 354 0.76 13.87 28.28
N ILE A 355 1.54 12.85 28.67
CA ILE A 355 2.49 12.17 27.77
C ILE A 355 1.74 11.40 26.68
N ARG A 356 0.64 10.71 27.03
CA ARG A 356 -0.23 10.03 26.04
C ARG A 356 -0.71 10.99 24.95
N TRP A 357 -1.28 12.12 25.36
CA TRP A 357 -1.81 13.12 24.41
C TRP A 357 -0.71 13.72 23.54
N LEU A 358 0.48 13.97 24.11
CA LEU A 358 1.62 14.47 23.35
C LEU A 358 2.07 13.48 22.27
N ILE A 359 2.25 12.21 22.63
CA ILE A 359 2.67 11.16 21.69
C ILE A 359 1.61 10.95 20.60
N ALA A 360 0.33 10.88 20.98
CA ALA A 360 -0.76 10.72 20.03
C ALA A 360 -0.86 11.90 19.05
N LEU A 361 -0.78 13.13 19.56
CA LEU A 361 -0.83 14.34 18.74
C LEU A 361 0.38 14.45 17.82
N PHE A 362 1.59 14.24 18.35
CA PHE A 362 2.82 14.26 17.55
C PHE A 362 2.75 13.27 16.40
N THR A 363 2.30 12.04 16.67
CA THR A 363 2.17 10.99 15.67
C THR A 363 1.14 11.36 14.59
N ALA A 364 -0.02 11.85 15.01
CA ALA A 364 -1.07 12.27 14.08
C ALA A 364 -0.59 13.42 13.18
N VAL A 365 0.00 14.47 13.76
CA VAL A 365 0.55 15.61 13.02
C VAL A 365 1.65 15.15 12.07
N TYR A 366 2.52 14.26 12.52
CA TYR A 366 3.62 13.73 11.70
C TYR A 366 3.09 12.97 10.47
N PHE A 367 2.23 11.97 10.66
CA PHE A 367 1.73 11.15 9.54
C PHE A 367 0.78 11.93 8.63
N VAL A 368 -0.15 12.71 9.17
CA VAL A 368 -1.04 13.54 8.36
C VAL A 368 -0.23 14.60 7.61
N GLY A 369 0.75 15.24 8.26
CA GLY A 369 1.66 16.19 7.64
C GLY A 369 2.46 15.55 6.49
N LEU A 370 3.00 14.34 6.68
CA LEU A 370 3.70 13.58 5.64
C LEU A 370 2.79 13.29 4.44
N GLN A 371 1.55 12.90 4.70
CA GLN A 371 0.54 12.58 3.68
C GLN A 371 0.16 13.83 2.86
N LEU A 372 -0.14 14.94 3.53
CA LEU A 372 -0.46 16.21 2.87
C LEU A 372 0.74 16.76 2.10
N TYR A 373 1.96 16.63 2.64
CA TYR A 373 3.18 17.01 1.93
C TYR A 373 3.37 16.18 0.66
N TYR A 374 3.16 14.86 0.73
CA TYR A 374 3.24 13.98 -0.43
C TYR A 374 2.23 14.38 -1.50
N GLU A 375 0.96 14.61 -1.13
CA GLU A 375 -0.09 15.07 -2.05
C GLU A 375 0.22 16.44 -2.65
N LYS A 376 0.69 17.40 -1.85
CA LYS A 376 1.05 18.75 -2.33
C LYS A 376 2.27 18.73 -3.25
N THR A 377 3.29 17.93 -2.93
CA THR A 377 4.48 17.78 -3.77
C THR A 377 4.13 17.11 -5.09
N LEU A 378 3.24 16.12 -5.07
CA LEU A 378 2.63 15.57 -6.28
C LEU A 378 1.93 16.67 -7.09
N HIS A 379 1.05 17.46 -6.46
CA HIS A 379 0.28 18.51 -7.13
C HIS A 379 1.15 19.62 -7.73
N ASN A 380 2.13 20.13 -6.98
CA ASN A 380 3.04 21.19 -7.42
C ASN A 380 3.98 20.74 -8.56
N PHE A 381 4.37 19.46 -8.56
CA PHE A 381 5.10 18.86 -9.67
C PHE A 381 4.29 18.88 -10.98
N TYR A 382 2.95 18.88 -10.93
CA TYR A 382 2.11 19.05 -12.14
C TYR A 382 1.89 20.51 -12.51
N ALA A 383 1.67 21.38 -11.51
CA ALA A 383 1.45 22.80 -11.77
C ALA A 383 2.65 23.48 -12.44
N SER A 384 3.85 22.92 -12.29
CA SER A 384 5.10 23.40 -12.89
C SER A 384 5.33 22.94 -14.34
N GLY A 385 4.49 22.06 -14.91
CA GLY A 385 4.55 21.71 -16.33
C GLY A 385 5.82 20.95 -16.79
N GLU A 386 6.63 20.40 -15.88
CA GLU A 386 7.89 19.71 -16.19
C GLU A 386 7.75 18.36 -16.91
N PHE A 387 6.59 18.08 -17.53
CA PHE A 387 6.45 16.98 -18.48
C PHE A 387 5.59 17.40 -19.69
N SER A 388 6.21 18.16 -20.59
CA SER A 388 5.94 17.97 -22.02
C SER A 388 6.74 16.74 -22.44
N SER A 389 6.09 15.72 -23.02
CA SER A 389 6.75 14.50 -23.51
C SER A 389 7.99 14.85 -24.35
N PRO A 390 9.22 14.44 -23.96
CA PRO A 390 10.39 14.66 -24.80
C PRO A 390 10.45 13.59 -25.87
N ASN A 391 10.59 14.02 -27.13
CA ASN A 391 10.94 13.15 -28.26
C ASN A 391 12.15 12.28 -27.89
N ALA A 392 11.95 10.97 -27.98
CA ALA A 392 12.97 9.97 -27.73
C ALA A 392 14.00 10.02 -28.87
N ASN A 393 15.16 10.66 -28.66
CA ASN A 393 16.45 10.09 -29.08
C ASN A 393 17.74 10.85 -28.71
N SER A 394 17.73 12.05 -28.12
CA SER A 394 18.99 12.81 -27.98
C SER A 394 19.64 12.89 -26.58
N ASP A 395 18.97 12.50 -25.48
CA ASP A 395 19.48 12.80 -24.12
C ASP A 395 19.76 11.56 -23.24
N ARG A 396 20.05 10.40 -23.84
CA ARG A 396 20.35 9.18 -23.06
C ARG A 396 21.67 9.26 -22.27
N ASP A 397 22.69 9.93 -22.82
CA ASP A 397 24.04 9.88 -22.22
C ASP A 397 24.28 10.96 -21.15
N HIS A 398 23.58 12.09 -21.21
CA HIS A 398 23.78 13.18 -20.25
C HIS A 398 23.01 12.96 -18.94
N GLN A 399 21.83 12.32 -19.00
CA GLN A 399 21.02 12.01 -17.82
C GLN A 399 21.59 10.83 -17.01
N GLN A 400 22.16 9.82 -17.67
CA GLN A 400 22.73 8.65 -17.01
C GLN A 400 23.98 9.00 -16.19
N ASN A 401 24.83 9.91 -16.68
CA ASN A 401 26.03 10.37 -15.96
C ASN A 401 25.73 11.37 -14.83
N THR A 402 24.64 12.13 -14.90
CA THR A 402 24.27 13.11 -13.87
C THR A 402 23.53 12.47 -12.70
N LEU A 403 22.75 11.40 -12.95
CA LEU A 403 21.95 10.73 -11.92
C LEU A 403 22.71 9.65 -11.13
N GLN A 404 23.89 9.24 -11.59
CA GLN A 404 24.76 8.28 -10.89
C GLN A 404 25.60 8.93 -9.77
N LYS A 405 25.62 10.27 -9.65
CA LYS A 405 26.36 11.02 -8.64
C LYS A 405 25.47 11.93 -7.80
N ILE A 406 24.54 11.33 -7.04
CA ILE A 406 23.99 12.00 -5.85
C ILE A 406 24.22 11.10 -4.62
N GLY A 407 25.48 10.81 -4.35
CA GLY A 407 25.92 10.59 -2.97
C GLY A 407 26.16 11.96 -2.35
N LEU A 408 25.53 12.26 -1.22
CA LEU A 408 25.80 13.50 -0.45
C LEU A 408 27.33 13.68 -0.31
N SER A 409 27.84 14.84 -0.69
CA SER A 409 29.28 15.14 -0.58
C SER A 409 29.73 14.92 0.86
N SER A 410 31.00 14.54 1.07
CA SER A 410 31.53 14.28 2.42
C SER A 410 31.36 15.49 3.36
N ARG A 411 31.34 16.71 2.78
CA ARG A 411 31.04 17.96 3.49
C ARG A 411 29.57 18.08 3.90
N ALA A 412 28.63 17.67 3.04
CA ALA A 412 27.22 17.65 3.37
C ALA A 412 26.90 16.62 4.46
N ARG A 413 27.53 15.44 4.42
CA ARG A 413 27.44 14.42 5.48
C ARG A 413 28.01 14.91 6.81
N LEU A 414 29.17 15.56 6.79
CA LEU A 414 29.77 16.14 8.00
C LEU A 414 28.89 17.25 8.58
N LEU A 415 28.36 18.14 7.74
CA LEU A 415 27.46 19.21 8.18
C LEU A 415 26.17 18.64 8.77
N GLN A 416 25.59 17.61 8.16
CA GLN A 416 24.42 16.91 8.71
C GLN A 416 24.72 16.25 10.05
N MET A 417 25.87 15.57 10.19
CA MET A 417 26.28 14.96 11.47
C MET A 417 26.51 16.00 12.57
N VAL A 418 27.10 17.15 12.24
CA VAL A 418 27.30 18.26 13.19
C VAL A 418 25.97 18.88 13.59
N VAL A 419 25.07 19.15 12.63
CA VAL A 419 23.72 19.65 12.90
C VAL A 419 22.94 18.66 13.75
N LEU A 420 23.05 17.35 13.49
CA LEU A 420 22.44 16.29 14.29
C LEU A 420 23.02 16.24 15.71
N ALA A 421 24.34 16.31 15.87
CA ALA A 421 24.97 16.30 17.19
C ALA A 421 24.56 17.52 18.02
N VAL A 422 24.53 18.70 17.40
CA VAL A 422 24.06 19.94 18.03
C VAL A 422 22.56 19.86 18.35
N TRP A 423 21.74 19.32 17.45
CA TRP A 423 20.30 19.17 17.66
C TRP A 423 20.00 18.16 18.76
N LEU A 424 20.69 17.02 18.80
CA LEU A 424 20.54 16.03 19.88
C LEU A 424 20.96 16.65 21.21
N ALA A 425 22.11 17.31 21.28
CA ALA A 425 22.58 17.96 22.50
C ALA A 425 21.62 19.03 22.99
N LEU A 426 21.15 19.91 22.11
CA LEU A 426 20.19 20.97 22.44
C LEU A 426 18.84 20.39 22.85
N THR A 427 18.37 19.32 22.19
CA THR A 427 17.09 18.68 22.53
C THR A 427 17.18 17.93 23.86
N THR A 428 18.32 17.30 24.17
CA THR A 428 18.55 16.66 25.47
C THR A 428 18.67 17.68 26.59
N ILE A 429 19.39 18.79 26.37
CA ILE A 429 19.48 19.92 27.33
C ILE A 429 18.10 20.54 27.53
N TRP A 430 17.37 20.77 26.44
CA TRP A 430 16.02 21.34 26.49
C TRP A 430 15.04 20.41 27.20
N ALA A 431 15.07 19.10 26.92
CA ALA A 431 14.25 18.12 27.61
C ALA A 431 14.60 18.05 29.11
N PHE A 432 15.88 18.13 29.46
CA PHE A 432 16.32 18.15 30.86
C PHE A 432 15.83 19.41 31.61
N ILE A 433 15.93 20.59 30.99
CA ILE A 433 15.43 21.85 31.57
C ILE A 433 13.90 21.86 31.64
N PHE A 434 13.23 21.40 30.58
CA PHE A 434 11.78 21.38 30.45
C PHE A 434 11.12 20.41 31.43
N PHE A 435 11.65 19.19 31.57
CA PHE A 435 11.09 18.19 32.47
C PHE A 435 11.66 18.23 33.89
N GLY A 436 12.88 18.76 34.08
CA GLY A 436 13.58 18.76 35.36
C GLY A 436 13.49 20.04 36.19
N VAL A 437 13.38 21.23 35.57
CA VAL A 437 13.57 22.52 36.29
C VAL A 437 12.35 23.44 36.23
N LEU A 438 11.57 23.41 35.14
CA LEU A 438 10.52 24.40 34.90
C LEU A 438 9.16 24.05 35.53
N SER A 439 8.44 25.07 35.99
CA SER A 439 7.06 24.91 36.48
C SER A 439 6.10 24.54 35.35
N SER A 440 4.98 23.87 35.66
CA SER A 440 4.12 23.31 34.61
C SER A 440 3.50 24.36 33.68
N LYS A 441 3.24 25.59 34.16
CA LYS A 441 2.65 26.66 33.34
C LYS A 441 3.66 27.22 32.33
N ILE A 442 4.92 27.37 32.75
CA ILE A 442 6.00 27.87 31.90
C ILE A 442 6.35 26.84 30.81
N ARG A 443 6.32 25.54 31.14
CA ARG A 443 6.45 24.45 30.16
C ARG A 443 5.45 24.57 29.02
N TRP A 444 4.17 24.78 29.31
CA TRP A 444 3.14 24.84 28.27
C TRP A 444 3.27 26.08 27.38
N LEU A 445 3.62 27.23 27.96
CA LEU A 445 3.88 28.46 27.21
C LEU A 445 5.08 28.30 26.26
N ILE A 446 6.16 27.70 26.74
CA ILE A 446 7.34 27.46 25.91
C ILE A 446 7.05 26.39 24.85
N ALA A 447 6.35 25.30 25.17
CA ALA A 447 6.00 24.26 24.19
C ALA A 447 5.09 24.80 23.08
N LEU A 448 4.10 25.63 23.43
CA LEU A 448 3.22 26.29 22.47
C LEU A 448 3.99 27.27 21.59
N PHE A 449 4.82 28.12 22.19
CA PHE A 449 5.67 29.06 21.45
C PHE A 449 6.64 28.32 20.52
N THR A 450 7.26 27.24 20.99
CA THR A 450 8.19 26.41 20.19
C THR A 450 7.46 25.75 19.03
N ALA A 451 6.28 25.17 19.26
CA ALA A 451 5.47 24.55 18.22
C ALA A 451 5.01 25.56 17.15
N VAL A 452 4.51 26.73 17.58
CA VAL A 452 4.09 27.82 16.67
C VAL A 452 5.29 28.37 15.88
N TYR A 453 6.43 28.56 16.52
CA TYR A 453 7.65 29.03 15.87
C TYR A 453 8.20 28.00 14.88
N PHE A 454 8.21 26.71 15.22
CA PHE A 454 8.70 25.64 14.36
C PHE A 454 7.78 25.43 13.15
N VAL A 455 6.47 25.39 13.37
CA VAL A 455 5.46 25.34 12.29
C VAL A 455 5.55 26.60 11.41
N GLY A 456 5.71 27.78 12.02
CA GLY A 456 5.89 29.04 11.30
C GLY A 456 7.15 29.04 10.43
N LEU A 457 8.28 28.57 10.94
CA LEU A 457 9.52 28.42 10.16
C LEU A 457 9.38 27.38 9.04
N GLN A 458 8.67 26.27 9.29
CA GLN A 458 8.40 25.24 8.29
C GLN A 458 7.54 25.80 7.14
N LEU A 459 6.53 26.61 7.47
CA LEU A 459 5.62 27.22 6.50
C LEU A 459 6.24 28.37 5.73
N TYR A 460 7.09 29.17 6.38
CA TYR A 460 7.68 30.38 5.78
C TYR A 460 8.96 30.10 4.98
N TYR A 461 9.84 29.20 5.46
CA TYR A 461 11.13 28.91 4.81
C TYR A 461 11.21 27.52 4.17
N GLY A 462 10.14 26.72 4.20
CA GLY A 462 10.18 25.34 3.69
C GLY A 462 11.00 24.38 4.57
N GLY A 463 11.25 24.75 5.83
CA GLY A 463 12.03 23.97 6.80
C GLY A 463 13.46 24.47 7.01
N PHE A 464 14.05 24.13 8.16
CA PHE A 464 15.41 24.54 8.54
C PHE A 464 16.49 24.04 7.57
N GLU A 465 16.26 22.90 6.92
CA GLU A 465 17.16 22.36 5.89
C GLU A 465 17.23 23.23 4.64
N LEU A 466 16.12 23.87 4.23
CA LEU A 466 16.10 24.77 3.08
C LEU A 466 16.74 26.12 3.43
N PHE A 467 16.55 26.61 4.66
CA PHE A 467 17.26 27.80 5.18
C PHE A 467 18.77 27.58 5.26
N LEU A 468 19.22 26.41 5.73
CA LEU A 468 20.64 26.02 5.71
C LEU A 468 21.16 25.80 4.28
N ALA A 469 20.35 25.24 3.38
CA ALA A 469 20.70 25.10 1.96
C ALA A 469 20.83 26.47 1.27
N GLN A 470 19.98 27.44 1.62
CA GLN A 470 20.05 28.83 1.12
C GLN A 470 21.26 29.58 1.70
N LEU A 471 21.58 29.40 2.98
CA LEU A 471 22.82 29.90 3.59
C LEU A 471 24.07 29.24 3.00
N ALA A 472 24.01 27.96 2.66
CA ALA A 472 25.09 27.23 2.01
C ALA A 472 25.25 27.60 0.52
N ALA A 473 24.14 27.91 -0.16
CA ALA A 473 24.13 28.44 -1.53
C ALA A 473 24.55 29.92 -1.58
N ALA A 474 24.35 30.67 -0.50
CA ALA A 474 24.89 32.02 -0.29
C ALA A 474 26.40 31.97 0.07
N ARG A 475 27.20 31.32 -0.76
CA ARG A 475 28.62 31.66 -0.87
C ARG A 475 28.77 32.64 -2.02
N PRO A 476 29.53 33.74 -1.86
CA PRO A 476 29.97 34.49 -3.03
C PRO A 476 30.76 33.51 -3.90
N THR A 477 30.25 33.19 -5.08
CA THR A 477 30.99 32.35 -6.02
C THR A 477 32.27 33.12 -6.39
N ASP A 478 33.41 32.57 -6.02
CA ASP A 478 34.76 32.96 -6.46
C ASP A 478 34.89 32.99 -8.00
N GLU A 479 33.91 32.45 -8.72
CA GLU A 479 33.78 32.59 -10.17
C GLU A 479 33.46 34.02 -10.60
N SER A 480 32.71 34.80 -9.83
CA SER A 480 32.46 36.22 -10.14
C SER A 480 33.72 37.08 -9.99
N ALA A 481 34.62 36.70 -9.08
CA ALA A 481 35.94 37.31 -8.91
C ALA A 481 36.91 36.89 -10.03
N LYS A 482 36.91 35.61 -10.44
CA LYS A 482 37.74 35.10 -11.55
C LYS A 482 37.28 35.61 -12.93
N GLN A 483 35.97 35.76 -13.17
CA GLN A 483 35.47 36.38 -14.40
C GLN A 483 35.82 37.86 -14.48
N LYS A 484 35.72 38.63 -13.39
CA LYS A 484 36.17 40.03 -13.34
C LYS A 484 37.69 40.18 -13.52
N GLN A 485 38.50 39.23 -13.04
CA GLN A 485 39.95 39.24 -13.25
C GLN A 485 40.36 38.83 -14.68
N SER A 486 39.63 37.90 -15.31
CA SER A 486 39.88 37.52 -16.72
C SER A 486 39.46 38.62 -17.71
N HIS A 487 38.40 39.39 -17.39
CA HIS A 487 38.00 40.55 -18.20
C HIS A 487 38.95 41.75 -18.04
N ARG A 488 39.60 41.91 -16.88
CA ARG A 488 40.64 42.95 -16.69
C ARG A 488 41.95 42.62 -17.42
N LYS A 489 42.34 41.35 -17.52
CA LYS A 489 43.52 40.90 -18.28
C LYS A 489 43.34 40.85 -19.81
N LYS A 490 42.10 40.99 -20.31
CA LYS A 490 41.80 41.12 -21.75
C LYS A 490 41.61 42.59 -22.20
N LYS A 491 41.75 43.55 -21.28
CA LYS A 491 41.60 45.00 -21.53
C LYS A 491 42.83 45.84 -21.15
N GLN A 492 43.93 45.18 -20.79
CA GLN A 492 45.30 45.71 -20.83
C GLN A 492 46.04 44.88 -21.86
#